data_AF-H9CIJ1-F1
#
_entry.id   AF-H9CIJ1-F1
#
_cell.length_a   1.000
_cell.length_b   1.000
_cell.length_c   1.000
_cell.angle_alpha   90.00
_cell.angle_beta   90.00
_cell.angle_gamma   90.00
#
_symmetry.space_group_name_H-M   'P 1'
#
loop_
_entity.id
_entity.type
_entity.pdbx_description
1 polymer ?
#
loop_
_entity_poly.entity_id
_entity_poly.type
_entity_poly.pdbx_seq_one_letter_code
_entity_poly.pdbx_strand_id
1 'polypeptide(L)'
;CFYHSGQYDSQDHFAQLDKKLKEHEGGRIPNRLFYLSIPPNIFIDAVRCASLSASSGNGWTRVIVEKPFGRDSESSAALTKALKQYLEEDQIFRIDHYLGKELVENLSVLRFSNLIFEPLWSRQYIRNVQLIFSEDFGTEGRGGYFDNYGIIRDIMQNHLLQILALFAMETPVSLDAEDIRNEKVKVLRSMRPLQLENVVTGQYKSHVRGGVTYP
;
A
#
# COMPACT_ATOMS: atom_id res chain seq x y z
N CYS A 1 -8.78 -20.16 16.40
CA CYS A 1 -9.45 -19.36 15.34
C CYS A 1 -10.94 -19.37 15.65
N PHE A 2 -11.60 -18.22 15.63
CA PHE A 2 -13.05 -18.11 15.84
C PHE A 2 -13.63 -17.15 14.82
N TYR A 3 -14.95 -17.24 14.61
CA TYR A 3 -15.71 -16.36 13.74
C TYR A 3 -16.74 -15.58 14.56
N HIS A 4 -16.96 -14.31 14.21
CA HIS A 4 -17.99 -13.47 14.79
C HIS A 4 -18.73 -12.73 13.68
N SER A 5 -20.04 -12.91 13.59
CA SER A 5 -20.90 -12.23 12.61
C SER A 5 -21.28 -10.84 13.12
N GLY A 6 -21.22 -9.83 12.24
CA GLY A 6 -21.61 -8.46 12.57
C GLY A 6 -21.65 -7.55 11.34
N GLN A 7 -22.18 -6.35 11.54
CA GLN A 7 -22.21 -5.28 10.53
C GLN A 7 -21.03 -4.33 10.74
N TYR A 8 -20.47 -3.80 9.65
CA TYR A 8 -19.27 -2.96 9.69
C TYR A 8 -19.49 -1.56 10.27
N ASP A 9 -20.73 -1.08 10.26
CA ASP A 9 -21.15 0.26 10.71
C ASP A 9 -21.79 0.26 12.11
N SER A 10 -21.91 -0.91 12.75
CA SER A 10 -22.58 -1.07 14.04
C SER A 10 -21.59 -1.11 15.21
N GLN A 11 -21.61 -0.06 16.03
CA GLN A 11 -20.82 -0.02 17.27
C GLN A 11 -21.19 -1.14 18.25
N ASP A 12 -22.47 -1.54 18.30
CA ASP A 12 -22.93 -2.63 19.16
C ASP A 12 -22.34 -3.98 18.73
N HIS A 13 -22.26 -4.25 17.43
CA HIS A 13 -21.59 -5.45 16.93
C HIS A 13 -20.08 -5.43 17.22
N PHE A 14 -19.42 -4.28 17.11
CA PHE A 14 -18.01 -4.17 17.51
C PHE A 14 -17.80 -4.30 19.03
N ALA A 15 -18.75 -3.85 19.86
CA ALA A 15 -18.70 -4.08 21.30
C ALA A 15 -18.89 -5.57 21.65
N GLN A 16 -19.71 -6.30 20.88
CA GLN A 16 -19.80 -7.76 20.99
C GLN A 16 -18.50 -8.46 20.54
N LEU A 17 -17.88 -7.96 19.47
CA LEU A 17 -16.55 -8.42 19.04
C LEU A 17 -15.50 -8.18 20.12
N ASP A 18 -15.50 -7.02 20.79
CA ASP A 18 -14.59 -6.74 21.91
C ASP A 18 -14.74 -7.74 23.06
N LYS A 19 -15.98 -8.08 23.44
CA LYS A 19 -16.24 -9.11 24.45
C LYS A 19 -15.65 -10.46 24.04
N LYS A 20 -15.87 -10.86 22.78
CA LYS A 20 -15.29 -12.07 22.19
C LYS A 20 -13.76 -12.04 22.19
N LEU A 21 -13.14 -10.92 21.85
CA LEU A 21 -11.69 -10.76 21.89
C LEU A 21 -11.17 -10.94 23.31
N LYS A 22 -11.79 -10.29 24.30
CA LYS A 22 -11.42 -10.39 25.73
C LYS A 22 -11.47 -11.82 26.27
N GLU A 23 -12.43 -12.63 25.84
CA GLU A 23 -12.49 -14.06 26.19
C GLU A 23 -11.22 -14.82 25.77
N HIS A 24 -10.53 -14.37 24.71
CA HIS A 24 -9.33 -15.00 24.15
C HIS A 24 -8.01 -14.32 24.55
N GLU A 25 -8.05 -13.18 25.22
CA GLU A 25 -6.86 -12.41 25.61
C GLU A 25 -6.17 -12.97 26.87
N GLY A 26 -6.87 -13.80 27.65
CA GLY A 26 -6.28 -14.61 28.72
C GLY A 26 -5.54 -13.82 29.80
N GLY A 27 -5.97 -12.58 30.06
CA GLY A 27 -5.38 -11.70 31.08
C GLY A 27 -4.04 -11.06 30.71
N ARG A 28 -3.58 -11.19 29.46
CA ARG A 28 -2.37 -10.50 28.96
C ARG A 28 -2.73 -9.09 28.50
N ILE A 29 -1.71 -8.22 28.35
CA ILE A 29 -1.87 -6.94 27.65
C ILE A 29 -2.23 -7.24 26.19
N PRO A 30 -3.45 -6.90 25.72
CA PRO A 30 -3.88 -7.36 24.42
C PRO A 30 -3.41 -6.41 23.34
N ASN A 31 -2.68 -6.92 22.36
CA ASN A 31 -2.35 -6.17 21.15
C ASN A 31 -3.31 -6.59 20.04
N ARG A 32 -3.98 -5.62 19.41
CA ARG A 32 -5.05 -5.87 18.44
C ARG A 32 -4.65 -5.38 17.05
N LEU A 33 -4.70 -6.29 16.09
CA LEU A 33 -4.44 -6.01 14.68
C LEU A 33 -5.72 -6.25 13.88
N PHE A 34 -6.27 -5.20 13.30
CA PHE A 34 -7.45 -5.27 12.44
C PHE A 34 -7.01 -5.26 10.98
N TYR A 35 -7.23 -6.37 10.26
CA TYR A 35 -6.99 -6.45 8.82
C TYR A 35 -8.27 -6.15 8.06
N LEU A 36 -8.32 -5.03 7.34
CA LEU A 36 -9.51 -4.61 6.59
C LEU A 36 -9.50 -5.18 5.18
N SER A 37 -9.83 -6.47 5.08
CA SER A 37 -10.07 -7.16 3.80
C SER A 37 -11.53 -6.94 3.35
N ILE A 38 -11.89 -5.67 3.17
CA ILE A 38 -13.27 -5.22 2.87
C ILE A 38 -13.26 -4.15 1.77
N PRO A 39 -14.41 -3.84 1.13
CA PRO A 39 -14.50 -2.76 0.17
C PRO A 39 -14.13 -1.37 0.75
N PRO A 40 -13.47 -0.48 -0.03
CA PRO A 40 -12.99 0.81 0.47
C PRO A 40 -14.06 1.76 1.00
N ASN A 41 -15.28 1.66 0.48
CA ASN A 41 -16.42 2.48 0.92
C ASN A 41 -16.85 2.19 2.37
N ILE A 42 -16.37 1.09 2.97
CA ILE A 42 -16.71 0.65 4.32
C ILE A 42 -15.54 0.86 5.30
N PHE A 43 -14.35 1.24 4.81
CA PHE A 43 -13.16 1.41 5.65
C PHE A 43 -13.38 2.35 6.83
N ILE A 44 -13.97 3.52 6.59
CA ILE A 44 -14.13 4.54 7.63
C ILE A 44 -15.11 4.08 8.71
N ASP A 45 -16.22 3.45 8.33
CA ASP A 45 -17.20 2.95 9.29
C ASP A 45 -16.61 1.82 10.15
N ALA A 46 -15.89 0.89 9.54
CA ALA A 46 -15.21 -0.19 10.24
C ALA A 46 -14.12 0.33 11.18
N VAL A 47 -13.29 1.28 10.73
CA VAL A 47 -12.25 1.92 11.55
C VAL A 47 -12.85 2.69 12.72
N ARG A 48 -13.91 3.47 12.49
CA ARG A 48 -14.62 4.20 13.54
C ARG A 48 -15.13 3.23 14.61
N CYS A 49 -15.83 2.17 14.22
CA CYS A 49 -16.40 1.22 15.17
C CYS A 49 -15.31 0.41 15.89
N ALA A 50 -14.24 0.02 15.18
CA ALA A 50 -13.09 -0.66 15.78
C ALA A 50 -12.39 0.21 16.81
N SER A 51 -12.11 1.48 16.47
CA SER A 51 -11.43 2.44 17.35
C SER A 51 -12.28 2.74 18.59
N LEU A 52 -13.59 2.98 18.44
CA LEU A 52 -14.45 3.37 19.57
C LEU A 52 -14.85 2.20 20.48
N SER A 53 -15.08 1.01 19.91
CA SER A 53 -15.71 -0.10 20.66
C SER A 53 -14.81 -1.31 20.84
N ALA A 54 -13.77 -1.47 20.03
CA ALA A 54 -12.94 -2.68 20.01
C ALA A 54 -11.42 -2.40 20.01
N SER A 55 -10.99 -1.19 20.36
CA SER A 55 -9.58 -0.90 20.58
C SER A 55 -9.08 -1.60 21.84
N SER A 56 -7.80 -1.96 21.85
CA SER A 56 -7.15 -2.40 23.07
C SER A 56 -7.09 -1.25 24.09
N GLY A 57 -7.45 -1.53 25.34
CA GLY A 57 -7.37 -0.54 26.42
C GLY A 57 -5.97 -0.33 26.99
N ASN A 58 -5.12 -1.36 26.96
CA ASN A 58 -3.79 -1.35 27.60
C ASN A 58 -2.63 -1.71 26.66
N GLY A 59 -2.92 -2.23 25.46
CA GLY A 59 -1.94 -2.55 24.43
C GLY A 59 -2.14 -1.70 23.18
N TRP A 60 -1.39 -2.00 22.11
CA TRP A 60 -1.56 -1.26 20.87
C TRP A 60 -2.75 -1.77 20.06
N THR A 61 -3.34 -0.86 19.29
CA THR A 61 -4.29 -1.18 18.22
C THR A 61 -3.71 -0.69 16.91
N ARG A 62 -3.65 -1.57 15.90
CA ARG A 62 -3.16 -1.26 14.55
C ARG A 62 -4.16 -1.73 13.52
N VAL A 63 -4.25 -1.01 12.42
CA VAL A 63 -5.17 -1.30 11.32
C VAL A 63 -4.38 -1.43 10.02
N ILE A 64 -4.57 -2.55 9.35
CA ILE A 64 -4.05 -2.81 8.01
C ILE A 64 -5.15 -2.46 7.00
N VAL A 65 -4.84 -1.57 6.05
CA VAL A 65 -5.73 -1.14 4.97
C VAL A 65 -5.14 -1.48 3.61
N GLU A 66 -5.97 -2.01 2.73
CA GLU A 66 -5.61 -2.39 1.36
C GLU A 66 -5.94 -1.30 0.34
N LYS A 67 -5.26 -1.34 -0.81
CA LYS A 67 -5.59 -0.47 -1.95
C LYS A 67 -7.02 -0.76 -2.44
N PRO A 68 -7.74 0.23 -3.00
CA PRO A 68 -7.31 1.58 -3.37
C PRO A 68 -7.37 2.63 -2.24
N PHE A 69 -6.38 3.53 -2.22
CA PHE A 69 -6.29 4.65 -1.27
C PHE A 69 -6.80 5.97 -1.87
N GLY A 70 -8.00 5.94 -2.43
CA GLY A 70 -8.54 7.01 -3.28
C GLY A 70 -8.23 6.79 -4.77
N ARG A 71 -8.65 7.73 -5.63
CA ARG A 71 -8.46 7.70 -7.09
C ARG A 71 -7.60 8.85 -7.62
N ASP A 72 -7.31 9.83 -6.77
CA ASP A 72 -6.55 11.04 -7.04
C ASP A 72 -6.07 11.65 -5.71
N SER A 73 -5.35 12.78 -5.80
CA SER A 73 -4.81 13.47 -4.62
C SER A 73 -5.90 13.93 -3.65
N GLU A 74 -7.06 14.38 -4.15
CA GLU A 74 -8.13 14.94 -3.32
C GLU A 74 -8.84 13.84 -2.53
N SER A 75 -9.29 12.79 -3.22
CA SER A 75 -9.93 11.63 -2.60
C SER A 75 -8.99 10.87 -1.65
N SER A 76 -7.69 10.79 -1.96
CA SER A 76 -6.69 10.18 -1.07
C SER A 76 -6.45 11.01 0.19
N ALA A 77 -6.42 12.35 0.06
CA ALA A 77 -6.31 13.25 1.20
C ALA A 77 -7.57 13.17 2.09
N ALA A 78 -8.76 13.10 1.49
CA ALA A 78 -10.02 12.94 2.21
C ALA A 78 -10.05 11.61 3.00
N LEU A 79 -9.65 10.50 2.38
CA LEU A 79 -9.54 9.20 3.05
C LEU A 79 -8.55 9.27 4.22
N THR A 80 -7.37 9.86 4.01
CA THR A 80 -6.36 10.01 5.05
C THR A 80 -6.86 10.85 6.21
N LYS A 81 -7.53 11.98 5.92
CA LYS A 81 -8.13 12.84 6.95
C LYS A 81 -9.18 12.10 7.76
N ALA A 82 -10.02 11.29 7.10
CA ALA A 82 -11.06 10.50 7.78
C ALA A 82 -10.46 9.40 8.67
N LEU A 83 -9.43 8.69 8.22
CA LEU A 83 -8.73 7.70 9.04
C LEU A 83 -8.08 8.34 10.28
N LYS A 84 -7.46 9.52 10.10
CA LYS A 84 -6.81 10.28 11.19
C LYS A 84 -7.76 10.82 12.26
N GLN A 85 -9.08 10.74 12.06
CA GLN A 85 -10.04 11.07 13.12
C GLN A 85 -10.07 9.99 14.21
N TYR A 86 -9.64 8.77 13.90
CA TYR A 86 -9.80 7.60 14.78
C TYR A 86 -8.50 6.86 15.06
N LEU A 87 -7.44 7.13 14.29
CA LEU A 87 -6.17 6.43 14.34
C LEU A 87 -5.01 7.44 14.21
N GLU A 88 -3.97 7.23 15.00
CA GLU A 88 -2.67 7.88 14.83
C GLU A 88 -1.89 7.27 13.65
N GLU A 89 -0.92 7.98 13.09
CA GLU A 89 -0.20 7.52 11.89
C GLU A 89 0.55 6.20 12.11
N ASP A 90 1.08 5.97 13.31
CA ASP A 90 1.79 4.74 13.70
C ASP A 90 0.83 3.54 13.92
N GLN A 91 -0.47 3.78 13.90
CA GLN A 91 -1.51 2.75 13.94
C GLN A 91 -1.98 2.33 12.54
N ILE A 92 -1.65 3.08 11.49
CA ILE A 92 -2.17 2.87 10.13
C ILE A 92 -1.12 2.19 9.24
N PHE A 93 -1.39 0.95 8.83
CA PHE A 93 -0.54 0.18 7.94
C PHE A 93 -1.19 0.07 6.57
N ARG A 94 -0.73 0.89 5.62
CA ARG A 94 -1.19 0.87 4.22
C ARG A 94 -0.40 -0.15 3.43
N ILE A 95 -1.07 -1.16 2.90
CA ILE A 95 -0.40 -2.24 2.16
C ILE A 95 -0.08 -1.81 0.74
N ASP A 96 1.20 -1.92 0.42
CA ASP A 96 1.69 -2.15 -0.92
C ASP A 96 2.49 -3.46 -0.89
N HIS A 97 1.90 -4.54 -1.40
CA HIS A 97 2.48 -5.88 -1.29
C HIS A 97 3.80 -6.04 -2.07
N TYR A 98 4.16 -5.11 -2.97
CA TYR A 98 5.47 -5.16 -3.63
C TYR A 98 6.60 -4.83 -2.67
N LEU A 99 6.34 -4.05 -1.62
CA LEU A 99 7.34 -3.73 -0.61
C LEU A 99 7.79 -4.95 0.20
N GLY A 100 6.96 -6.00 0.28
CA GLY A 100 7.31 -7.27 0.95
C GLY A 100 7.92 -8.32 0.03
N LYS A 101 8.26 -7.98 -1.23
CA LYS A 101 8.98 -8.89 -2.12
C LYS A 101 10.46 -8.82 -1.81
N GLU A 102 11.10 -9.98 -1.65
CA GLU A 102 12.52 -10.12 -1.28
C GLU A 102 13.46 -9.24 -2.11
N LEU A 103 13.30 -9.20 -3.44
CA LEU A 103 14.15 -8.38 -4.32
C LEU A 103 13.96 -6.87 -4.11
N VAL A 104 12.76 -6.44 -3.71
CA VAL A 104 12.47 -5.02 -3.42
C VAL A 104 13.08 -4.63 -2.08
N GLU A 105 12.98 -5.48 -1.06
CA GLU A 105 13.63 -5.28 0.23
C GLU A 105 15.16 -5.21 0.09
N ASN A 106 15.73 -6.04 -0.80
CA ASN A 106 17.17 -6.11 -1.01
C ASN A 106 17.76 -4.86 -1.73
N LEU A 107 16.94 -3.96 -2.28
CA LEU A 107 17.43 -2.73 -2.92
C LEU A 107 18.22 -1.85 -1.95
N SER A 108 17.76 -1.72 -0.70
CA SER A 108 18.46 -0.90 0.30
C SER A 108 19.81 -1.51 0.68
N VAL A 109 19.86 -2.84 0.82
CA VAL A 109 21.11 -3.57 1.12
C VAL A 109 22.10 -3.45 -0.03
N LEU A 110 21.63 -3.63 -1.27
CA LEU A 110 22.45 -3.45 -2.47
C LEU A 110 23.10 -2.06 -2.49
N ARG A 111 22.33 -1.00 -2.23
CA ARG A 111 22.79 0.38 -2.35
C ARG A 111 23.70 0.83 -1.22
N PHE A 112 23.34 0.53 0.02
CA PHE A 112 23.95 1.15 1.20
C PHE A 112 24.93 0.24 1.94
N SER A 113 24.89 -1.08 1.70
CA SER A 113 25.82 -2.04 2.33
C SER A 113 27.02 -2.38 1.44
N ASN A 114 27.13 -1.78 0.25
CA ASN A 114 28.18 -2.08 -0.72
C ASN A 114 28.89 -0.80 -1.18
N LEU A 115 30.11 -0.58 -0.68
CA LEU A 115 30.96 0.59 -1.00
C LEU A 115 31.22 0.77 -2.51
N ILE A 116 31.13 -0.30 -3.29
CA ILE A 116 31.36 -0.27 -4.74
C ILE A 116 30.19 0.43 -5.45
N PHE A 117 28.95 0.26 -4.98
CA PHE A 117 27.76 0.79 -5.65
C PHE A 117 27.48 2.24 -5.30
N GLU A 118 27.81 2.68 -4.10
CA GLU A 118 27.55 4.04 -3.62
C GLU A 118 28.03 5.14 -4.60
N PRO A 119 29.30 5.18 -5.07
CA PRO A 119 29.75 6.23 -5.99
C PRO A 119 29.14 6.09 -7.40
N LEU A 120 28.79 4.87 -7.81
CA LEU A 120 28.20 4.58 -9.12
C LEU A 120 26.71 4.92 -9.19
N TRP A 121 26.05 5.10 -8.05
CA TRP A 121 24.61 5.36 -7.96
C TRP A 121 24.25 6.83 -8.20
N SER A 122 24.78 7.41 -9.27
CA SER A 122 24.59 8.83 -9.59
C SER A 122 24.42 9.07 -11.09
N ARG A 123 23.90 10.25 -11.45
CA ARG A 123 23.75 10.70 -12.85
C ARG A 123 25.06 10.75 -13.64
N GLN A 124 26.21 10.69 -12.97
CA GLN A 124 27.52 10.67 -13.65
C GLN A 124 27.78 9.31 -14.31
N TYR A 125 27.22 8.23 -13.76
CA TYR A 125 27.45 6.86 -14.21
C TYR A 125 26.18 6.19 -14.74
N ILE A 126 25.01 6.57 -14.21
CA ILE A 126 23.72 6.04 -14.65
C ILE A 126 23.17 6.90 -15.79
N ARG A 127 23.08 6.30 -16.97
CA ARG A 127 22.46 6.93 -18.16
C ARG A 127 20.93 6.92 -18.09
N ASN A 128 20.33 5.81 -17.68
CA ASN A 128 18.88 5.64 -17.55
C ASN A 128 18.52 4.52 -16.57
N VAL A 129 17.31 4.57 -16.02
CA VAL A 129 16.72 3.55 -15.14
C VAL A 129 15.39 3.14 -15.75
N GLN A 130 15.15 1.84 -15.84
CA GLN A 130 13.91 1.29 -16.38
C GLN A 130 13.25 0.41 -15.32
N LEU A 131 11.99 0.70 -15.01
CA LEU A 131 11.15 -0.11 -14.13
C LEU A 131 10.08 -0.75 -15.00
N ILE A 132 10.17 -2.07 -15.20
CA ILE A 132 9.32 -2.81 -16.12
C ILE A 132 8.42 -3.72 -15.31
N PHE A 133 7.11 -3.61 -15.57
CA PHE A 133 6.11 -4.56 -15.12
C PHE A 133 5.36 -5.08 -16.34
N SER A 134 5.25 -6.40 -16.45
CA SER A 134 4.58 -7.08 -17.54
C SER A 134 3.86 -8.30 -17.00
N GLU A 135 2.63 -8.50 -17.47
CA GLU A 135 1.83 -9.70 -17.23
C GLU A 135 1.54 -10.36 -18.58
N ASP A 136 1.48 -11.68 -18.59
CA ASP A 136 1.17 -12.50 -19.77
C ASP A 136 -0.32 -12.89 -19.85
N PHE A 137 -1.15 -12.34 -18.96
CA PHE A 137 -2.60 -12.52 -18.90
C PHE A 137 -3.34 -11.18 -18.96
N GLY A 138 -4.64 -11.22 -19.25
CA GLY A 138 -5.47 -10.02 -19.40
C GLY A 138 -6.16 -9.62 -18.10
N THR A 139 -7.34 -9.00 -18.21
CA THR A 139 -8.12 -8.63 -17.00
C THR A 139 -8.83 -9.81 -16.33
N GLU A 140 -8.80 -11.02 -16.90
CA GLU A 140 -9.33 -12.27 -16.31
C GLU A 140 -10.69 -12.13 -15.61
N GLY A 141 -11.68 -11.53 -16.30
CA GLY A 141 -13.03 -11.32 -15.76
C GLY A 141 -13.18 -10.16 -14.77
N ARG A 142 -12.09 -9.47 -14.42
CA ARG A 142 -12.07 -8.25 -13.58
C ARG A 142 -12.13 -6.95 -14.39
N GLY A 143 -12.42 -7.03 -15.69
CA GLY A 143 -12.45 -5.89 -16.60
C GLY A 143 -13.31 -4.72 -16.10
N GLY A 144 -14.49 -4.97 -15.53
CA GLY A 144 -15.34 -3.90 -15.00
C GLY A 144 -14.77 -3.15 -13.80
N TYR A 145 -13.98 -3.83 -12.95
CA TYR A 145 -13.20 -3.16 -11.90
C TYR A 145 -12.04 -2.39 -12.52
N PHE A 146 -11.26 -3.03 -13.39
CA PHE A 146 -10.06 -2.44 -14.00
C PHE A 146 -10.37 -1.18 -14.81
N ASP A 147 -11.48 -1.15 -15.55
CA ASP A 147 -11.89 -0.01 -16.40
C ASP A 147 -12.05 1.30 -15.62
N ASN A 148 -12.50 1.21 -14.36
CA ASN A 148 -12.62 2.37 -13.49
C ASN A 148 -11.28 2.88 -12.93
N TYR A 149 -10.21 2.07 -12.95
CA TYR A 149 -8.91 2.44 -12.35
C TYR A 149 -7.84 2.69 -13.41
N GLY A 150 -7.70 1.77 -14.35
CA GLY A 150 -6.65 1.73 -15.37
C GLY A 150 -5.27 1.38 -14.80
N ILE A 151 -4.33 1.04 -15.70
CA ILE A 151 -2.99 0.57 -15.34
C ILE A 151 -2.19 1.57 -14.49
N ILE A 152 -2.42 2.87 -14.69
CA ILE A 152 -1.72 3.92 -13.94
C ILE A 152 -2.05 3.84 -12.46
N ARG A 153 -3.33 3.70 -12.09
CA ARG A 153 -3.74 3.60 -10.68
C ARG A 153 -3.50 2.21 -10.11
N ASP A 154 -3.65 1.18 -10.94
CA ASP A 154 -3.55 -0.20 -10.46
C ASP A 154 -2.12 -0.61 -10.11
N ILE A 155 -1.14 -0.20 -10.92
CA ILE A 155 0.27 -0.63 -10.81
C ILE A 155 1.27 0.53 -10.72
N MET A 156 1.12 1.57 -11.56
CA MET A 156 2.16 2.59 -11.69
C MET A 156 2.25 3.50 -10.47
N GLN A 157 1.11 3.99 -9.98
CA GLN A 157 1.01 4.95 -8.88
C GLN A 157 1.44 4.36 -7.53
N ASN A 158 1.33 3.03 -7.37
CA ASN A 158 1.69 2.31 -6.16
C ASN A 158 3.04 1.58 -6.33
N HIS A 159 3.04 0.36 -6.85
CA HIS A 159 4.13 -0.59 -6.88
C HIS A 159 5.39 -0.02 -7.54
N LEU A 160 5.26 0.51 -8.76
CA LEU A 160 6.42 1.04 -9.50
C LEU A 160 6.95 2.33 -8.87
N LEU A 161 6.07 3.19 -8.36
CA LEU A 161 6.47 4.42 -7.69
C LEU A 161 7.17 4.15 -6.35
N GLN A 162 6.74 3.11 -5.61
CA GLN A 162 7.40 2.67 -4.38
C GLN A 162 8.80 2.12 -4.65
N ILE A 163 8.95 1.28 -5.69
CA ILE A 163 10.26 0.77 -6.12
C ILE A 163 11.16 1.93 -6.58
N LEU A 164 10.62 2.88 -7.34
CA LEU A 164 11.35 4.09 -7.76
C LEU A 164 11.86 4.87 -6.55
N ALA A 165 11.01 5.10 -5.55
CA ALA A 165 11.40 5.83 -4.35
C ALA A 165 12.54 5.13 -3.59
N LEU A 166 12.46 3.80 -3.42
CA LEU A 166 13.54 3.02 -2.80
C LEU A 166 14.83 3.04 -3.62
N PHE A 167 14.72 2.97 -4.95
CA PHE A 167 15.86 3.01 -5.86
C PHE A 167 16.57 4.37 -5.85
N ALA A 168 15.82 5.47 -5.71
CA ALA A 168 16.35 6.83 -5.90
C ALA A 168 16.60 7.60 -4.60
N MET A 169 16.14 7.12 -3.43
CA MET A 169 16.32 7.81 -2.15
C MET A 169 17.79 8.00 -1.79
N GLU A 170 18.14 9.04 -1.04
CA GLU A 170 19.50 9.14 -0.49
C GLU A 170 19.72 8.08 0.59
N THR A 171 20.97 7.91 1.03
CA THR A 171 21.28 7.08 2.19
C THR A 171 20.56 7.64 3.42
N PRO A 172 19.66 6.86 4.07
CA PRO A 172 18.96 7.33 5.25
C PRO A 172 19.93 7.46 6.44
N VAL A 173 19.59 8.34 7.39
CA VAL A 173 20.41 8.57 8.59
C VAL A 173 20.52 7.31 9.45
N SER A 174 19.48 6.47 9.45
CA SER A 174 19.45 5.16 10.10
C SER A 174 18.55 4.19 9.33
N LEU A 175 18.44 2.96 9.83
CA LEU A 175 17.49 1.96 9.31
C LEU A 175 16.10 2.06 9.97
N ASP A 176 15.86 3.08 10.78
CA ASP A 176 14.54 3.31 11.37
C ASP A 176 13.51 3.63 10.28
N ALA A 177 12.29 3.12 10.48
CA ALA A 177 11.23 3.19 9.47
C ALA A 177 10.92 4.63 9.03
N GLU A 178 11.02 5.60 9.95
CA GLU A 178 10.75 7.00 9.65
C GLU A 178 11.85 7.64 8.80
N ASP A 179 13.12 7.34 9.08
CA ASP A 179 14.25 7.88 8.32
C ASP A 179 14.23 7.38 6.87
N ILE A 180 13.92 6.09 6.68
CA ILE A 180 13.70 5.53 5.34
C ILE A 180 12.52 6.21 4.65
N ARG A 181 11.41 6.42 5.37
CA ARG A 181 10.22 7.08 4.82
C ARG A 181 10.52 8.52 4.40
N ASN A 182 11.30 9.26 5.18
CA ASN A 182 11.69 10.63 4.90
C ASN A 182 12.47 10.75 3.59
N GLU A 183 13.46 9.88 3.37
CA GLU A 183 14.23 9.90 2.12
C GLU A 183 13.39 9.47 0.91
N LYS A 184 12.47 8.51 1.06
CA LYS A 184 11.49 8.19 0.01
C LYS A 184 10.61 9.39 -0.34
N VAL A 185 10.05 10.08 0.66
CA VAL A 185 9.19 11.26 0.45
C VAL A 185 9.95 12.41 -0.20
N LYS A 186 11.22 12.62 0.17
CA LYS A 186 12.09 13.63 -0.43
C LYS A 186 12.28 13.43 -1.93
N VAL A 187 12.46 12.18 -2.37
CA VAL A 187 12.49 11.85 -3.82
C VAL A 187 11.17 12.24 -4.48
N LEU A 188 10.05 11.76 -3.94
CA LEU A 188 8.74 11.99 -4.55
C LEU A 188 8.39 13.49 -4.65
N ARG A 189 8.77 14.29 -3.64
CA ARG A 189 8.60 15.76 -3.66
C ARG A 189 9.49 16.47 -4.69
N SER A 190 10.62 15.86 -5.05
CA SER A 190 11.55 16.39 -6.05
C SER A 190 11.20 15.99 -7.48
N MET A 191 10.23 15.09 -7.67
CA MET A 191 9.77 14.67 -8.99
C MET A 191 8.96 15.78 -9.66
N ARG A 192 9.24 16.02 -10.94
CA ARG A 192 8.40 16.90 -11.77
C ARG A 192 7.09 16.19 -12.10
N PRO A 193 5.94 16.88 -12.08
CA PRO A 193 4.69 16.31 -12.55
C PRO A 193 4.81 15.80 -13.98
N LEU A 194 4.18 14.67 -14.28
CA LEU A 194 4.16 14.08 -15.61
C LEU A 194 3.47 15.03 -16.60
N GLN A 195 4.10 15.23 -17.75
CA GLN A 195 3.52 15.91 -18.90
C GLN A 195 3.05 14.86 -19.91
N LEU A 196 1.91 15.11 -20.57
CA LEU A 196 1.30 14.15 -21.50
C LEU A 196 2.22 13.76 -22.66
N GLU A 197 3.10 14.66 -23.10
CA GLU A 197 4.12 14.39 -24.13
C GLU A 197 5.14 13.30 -23.73
N ASN A 198 5.29 13.04 -22.42
CA ASN A 198 6.16 12.00 -21.88
C ASN A 198 5.40 10.71 -21.54
N VAL A 199 4.13 10.59 -21.96
CA VAL A 199 3.26 9.46 -21.63
C VAL A 199 2.72 8.82 -22.90
N VAL A 200 2.89 7.51 -23.02
CA VAL A 200 2.25 6.71 -24.06
C VAL A 200 1.31 5.73 -23.38
N THR A 201 0.03 5.77 -23.77
CA THR A 201 -0.99 4.83 -23.30
C THR A 201 -1.35 3.85 -24.41
N GLY A 202 -1.55 2.59 -24.07
CA GLY A 202 -2.00 1.55 -24.98
C GLY A 202 -3.16 0.75 -24.40
N GLN A 203 -3.91 0.09 -25.27
CA GLN A 203 -4.92 -0.90 -24.92
C GLN A 203 -4.67 -2.13 -25.79
N TYR A 204 -4.52 -3.29 -25.16
CA TYR A 204 -4.29 -4.54 -25.87
C TYR A 204 -5.57 -4.94 -26.65
N LYS A 205 -5.40 -5.75 -27.70
CA LYS A 205 -6.48 -6.33 -28.49
C LYS A 205 -6.21 -7.81 -28.68
N SER A 206 -7.28 -8.58 -28.87
CA SER A 206 -7.21 -10.03 -29.03
C SER A 206 -6.21 -10.43 -30.09
N HIS A 207 -5.36 -11.41 -29.76
CA HIS A 207 -4.41 -11.99 -30.69
C HIS A 207 -4.46 -13.52 -30.65
N VAL A 208 -4.47 -14.16 -31.82
CA VAL A 208 -4.49 -15.63 -31.92
C VAL A 208 -3.09 -16.13 -32.28
N ARG A 209 -2.51 -16.97 -31.41
CA ARG A 209 -1.21 -17.61 -31.64
C ARG A 209 -1.31 -19.11 -31.40
N GLY A 210 -1.06 -19.92 -32.43
CA GLY A 210 -1.07 -21.38 -32.33
C GLY A 210 -2.43 -21.99 -31.96
N GLY A 211 -3.54 -21.35 -32.36
CA GLY A 211 -4.90 -21.79 -32.02
C GLY A 211 -5.40 -21.35 -30.64
N VAL A 212 -4.55 -20.69 -29.84
CA VAL A 212 -4.94 -20.07 -28.57
C VAL A 212 -5.23 -18.58 -28.79
N THR A 213 -6.39 -18.12 -28.34
CA THR A 213 -6.75 -16.70 -28.33
C THR A 213 -6.29 -16.07 -27.04
N TYR A 214 -5.34 -15.15 -27.13
CA TYR A 214 -4.90 -14.29 -26.03
C TYR A 214 -5.73 -13.00 -26.04
N PRO A 215 -5.97 -12.40 -24.86
CA PRO A 215 -6.64 -11.11 -24.71
C PRO A 215 -6.07 -10.02 -25.61
#